data_AF-G5GM94-F1
#
_entry.id   AF-G5GM94-F1
#
_cell.length_a   1.000
_cell.length_b   1.000
_cell.length_c   1.000
_cell.angle_alpha   90.00
_cell.angle_beta   90.00
_cell.angle_gamma   90.00
#
_symmetry.space_group_name_H-M   'P 1'
#
loop_
_entity.id
_entity.type
_entity.pdbx_description
1 polymer ?
#
loop_
_entity_poly.entity_id
_entity_poly.type
_entity_poly.pdbx_seq_one_letter_code
_entity_poly.pdbx_strand_id
1 'polypeptide(L)'
;MLYYNKPIMGMYLAETMLNEHYRAHKKRKELAELKHFAREASVKDSRLWGKILFRIMKQETNYVLVDMVIRALPQDWQMFVDLKYRRKERVIKQTEMLHVSSSQLGIWNSAIKLNVLNALQYHLTVNDVFLRTKVINMLEVLATVIAAKEELDPDFEIVDEFWFHSLVQYYDQYSKLLEKIDDCISHQDCRMNIAVAAMVENPYESNIVLADKCGIHSASFGRYVRTFQEEVKRYIF
;
A
#
# COMPACT_ATOMS: atom_id res chain seq x y z
N MET A 1 -2.99 -3.37 25.08
CA MET A 1 -1.52 -3.36 25.30
C MET A 1 -0.86 -3.32 23.92
N LEU A 2 -0.46 -2.13 23.47
CA LEU A 2 0.08 -1.88 22.12
C LEU A 2 1.39 -2.64 21.96
N TYR A 3 1.39 -3.71 21.16
CA TYR A 3 2.63 -4.32 20.70
C TYR A 3 3.37 -3.30 19.83
N TYR A 4 4.23 -2.50 20.47
CA TYR A 4 5.38 -1.87 19.83
C TYR A 4 6.19 -2.99 19.20
N ASN A 5 5.86 -3.31 17.95
CA ASN A 5 6.61 -4.24 17.13
C ASN A 5 8.05 -3.72 17.13
N LYS A 6 8.98 -4.51 17.67
CA LYS A 6 10.42 -4.19 17.60
C LYS A 6 10.71 -3.81 16.14
N PRO A 7 11.25 -2.61 15.84
CA PRO A 7 11.43 -2.15 14.46
C PRO A 7 12.11 -3.19 13.55
N ILE A 8 13.00 -3.98 14.15
CA ILE A 8 13.72 -5.11 13.53
C ILE A 8 12.77 -6.20 13.01
N MET A 9 11.74 -6.58 13.78
CA MET A 9 10.81 -7.65 13.40
C MET A 9 9.89 -7.23 12.25
N GLY A 10 9.39 -5.98 12.29
CA GLY A 10 8.58 -5.43 11.20
C GLY A 10 9.36 -5.31 9.89
N MET A 11 10.62 -4.86 9.96
CA MET A 11 11.51 -4.78 8.80
C MET A 11 11.90 -6.16 8.24
N TYR A 12 12.03 -7.17 9.12
CA TYR A 12 12.25 -8.56 8.71
C TYR A 12 11.02 -9.16 8.00
N LEU A 13 9.81 -8.87 8.51
CA LEU A 13 8.57 -9.26 7.84
C LEU A 13 8.47 -8.64 6.45
N ALA A 14 8.72 -7.33 6.33
CA ALA A 14 8.72 -6.64 5.03
C ALA A 14 9.74 -7.24 4.04
N GLU A 15 10.97 -7.52 4.50
CA GLU A 15 11.99 -8.22 3.71
C GLU A 15 11.51 -9.60 3.23
N THR A 16 10.86 -10.35 4.13
CA THR A 16 10.34 -11.69 3.80
C THR A 16 9.26 -11.59 2.74
N MET A 17 8.31 -10.66 2.90
CA MET A 17 7.22 -10.45 1.93
C MET A 17 7.72 -10.01 0.55
N LEU A 18 8.77 -9.19 0.48
CA LEU A 18 9.42 -8.81 -0.78
C LEU A 18 10.11 -10.00 -1.47
N ASN A 19 10.77 -10.87 -0.71
CA ASN A 19 11.35 -12.11 -1.24
C ASN A 19 10.27 -13.09 -1.72
N GLU A 20 9.14 -13.16 -1.01
CA GLU A 20 8.02 -14.03 -1.39
C GLU A 20 7.28 -13.55 -2.63
N HIS A 21 7.13 -12.24 -2.82
CA HIS A 21 6.42 -11.65 -3.96
C HIS A 21 6.87 -12.26 -5.30
N TYR A 22 8.19 -12.35 -5.54
CA TYR A 22 8.75 -12.92 -6.77
C TYR A 22 8.76 -14.45 -6.85
N ARG A 23 8.35 -15.13 -5.76
CA ARG A 23 8.18 -16.59 -5.69
C ARG A 23 6.71 -17.00 -5.60
N ALA A 24 5.78 -16.03 -5.59
CA ALA A 24 4.41 -16.23 -5.17
C ALA A 24 3.52 -16.93 -6.20
N HIS A 25 3.90 -17.07 -7.47
CA HIS A 25 2.99 -17.64 -8.48
C HIS A 25 2.50 -19.05 -8.16
N LYS A 26 3.41 -19.95 -7.76
CA LYS A 26 3.03 -21.32 -7.36
C LYS A 26 2.22 -21.30 -6.06
N LYS A 27 2.67 -20.52 -5.06
CA LYS A 27 2.01 -20.37 -3.77
C LYS A 27 0.59 -19.82 -3.88
N ARG A 28 0.33 -18.85 -4.78
CA ARG A 28 -0.99 -18.26 -4.99
C ARG A 28 -1.99 -19.29 -5.52
N LYS A 29 -1.55 -20.17 -6.43
CA LYS A 29 -2.39 -21.26 -6.94
C LYS A 29 -2.74 -22.27 -5.83
N GLU A 30 -1.72 -22.71 -5.08
CA GLU A 30 -1.90 -23.60 -3.93
C GLU A 30 -2.84 -22.98 -2.87
N LEU A 31 -2.73 -21.67 -2.64
CA LEU A 31 -3.57 -20.93 -1.70
C LEU A 31 -5.03 -20.86 -2.16
N ALA A 32 -5.28 -20.67 -3.45
CA ALA A 32 -6.63 -20.69 -4.02
C ALA A 32 -7.29 -22.07 -3.91
N GLU A 33 -6.54 -23.15 -4.17
CA GLU A 33 -7.00 -24.52 -3.98
C GLU A 33 -7.32 -24.81 -2.51
N LEU A 34 -6.45 -24.36 -1.59
CA LEU A 34 -6.67 -24.48 -0.15
C LEU A 34 -7.90 -23.69 0.32
N LYS A 35 -8.14 -22.49 -0.23
CA LYS A 35 -9.32 -21.67 0.05
C LYS A 35 -10.60 -22.39 -0.36
N HIS A 36 -10.61 -22.99 -1.55
CA HIS A 36 -11.76 -23.75 -2.05
C HIS A 36 -12.07 -24.94 -1.12
N PHE A 37 -11.05 -25.73 -0.81
CA PHE A 37 -11.18 -26.87 0.11
C PHE A 37 -11.70 -26.43 1.50
N ALA A 38 -11.14 -25.36 2.06
CA ALA A 38 -11.57 -24.85 3.36
C ALA A 38 -13.01 -24.34 3.36
N ARG A 39 -13.49 -23.76 2.24
CA ARG A 39 -14.91 -23.37 2.07
C ARG A 39 -15.85 -24.57 1.98
N GLU A 40 -15.45 -25.64 1.32
CA GLU A 40 -16.25 -26.87 1.28
C GLU A 40 -16.33 -27.54 2.66
N ALA A 41 -15.22 -27.50 3.40
CA ALA A 41 -15.13 -28.10 4.73
C ALA A 41 -15.82 -27.27 5.83
N SER A 42 -15.93 -25.94 5.67
CA SER A 42 -16.53 -25.04 6.67
C SER A 42 -18.01 -25.30 6.93
N VAL A 43 -18.71 -25.95 5.99
CA VAL A 43 -20.10 -26.39 6.13
C VAL A 43 -20.30 -27.32 7.34
N LYS A 44 -19.23 -28.01 7.80
CA LYS A 44 -19.29 -29.00 8.89
C LYS A 44 -18.78 -28.47 10.24
N ASP A 45 -17.87 -27.50 10.25
CA ASP A 45 -17.28 -26.90 11.46
C ASP A 45 -16.88 -25.44 11.19
N SER A 46 -17.84 -24.53 11.28
CA SER A 46 -17.69 -23.14 10.86
C SER A 46 -16.52 -22.42 11.54
N ARG A 47 -16.25 -22.72 12.82
CA ARG A 47 -15.30 -21.92 13.63
C ARG A 47 -13.84 -22.23 13.31
N LEU A 48 -13.47 -23.51 13.22
CA LEU A 48 -12.09 -23.89 12.88
C LEU A 48 -11.74 -23.48 11.45
N TRP A 49 -12.65 -23.77 10.52
CA TRP A 49 -12.45 -23.46 9.10
C TRP A 49 -12.51 -21.95 8.84
N GLY A 50 -13.33 -21.19 9.58
CA GLY A 50 -13.32 -19.73 9.58
C GLY A 50 -11.92 -19.17 9.87
N LYS A 51 -11.25 -19.65 10.94
CA LYS A 51 -9.88 -19.22 11.27
C LYS A 51 -8.88 -19.50 10.14
N ILE A 52 -9.01 -20.65 9.48
CA ILE A 52 -8.17 -21.01 8.33
C ILE A 52 -8.46 -20.08 7.15
N LEU A 53 -9.72 -19.84 6.84
CA LEU A 53 -10.15 -18.93 5.77
C LEU A 53 -9.65 -17.50 6.00
N PHE A 54 -9.70 -16.97 7.22
CA PHE A 54 -9.11 -15.66 7.54
C PHE A 54 -7.61 -15.62 7.32
N ARG A 55 -6.87 -16.68 7.69
CA ARG A 55 -5.42 -16.75 7.46
C ARG A 55 -5.08 -16.76 5.97
N ILE A 56 -5.82 -17.55 5.19
CA ILE A 56 -5.70 -17.61 3.74
C ILE A 56 -5.96 -16.22 3.14
N MET A 57 -7.08 -15.59 3.49
CA MET A 57 -7.42 -14.24 3.02
C MET A 57 -6.37 -13.20 3.43
N LYS A 58 -5.87 -13.26 4.67
CA LYS A 58 -4.81 -12.35 5.12
C LYS A 58 -3.54 -12.52 4.28
N GLN A 59 -3.20 -13.74 3.89
CA GLN A 59 -2.07 -13.99 2.99
C GLN A 59 -2.33 -13.48 1.56
N GLU A 60 -3.54 -13.69 1.01
CA GLU A 60 -3.94 -13.14 -0.29
C GLU A 60 -3.85 -11.61 -0.32
N THR A 61 -4.44 -10.94 0.67
CA THR A 61 -4.42 -9.48 0.81
C THR A 61 -3.01 -8.95 1.02
N ASN A 62 -2.18 -9.62 1.82
CA ASN A 62 -0.76 -9.25 1.96
C ASN A 62 -0.02 -9.28 0.62
N TYR A 63 -0.31 -10.24 -0.28
CA TYR A 63 0.29 -10.26 -1.61
C TYR A 63 -0.16 -9.09 -2.48
N VAL A 64 -1.43 -8.69 -2.40
CA VAL A 64 -1.96 -7.51 -3.09
C VAL A 64 -1.30 -6.24 -2.54
N LEU A 65 -1.20 -6.10 -1.22
CA LEU A 65 -0.59 -4.94 -0.56
C LEU A 65 0.89 -4.75 -0.96
N VAL A 66 1.66 -5.84 -1.04
CA VAL A 66 3.07 -5.77 -1.46
C VAL A 66 3.19 -5.41 -2.94
N ASP A 67 2.38 -6.01 -3.81
CA ASP A 67 2.34 -5.71 -5.24
C ASP A 67 1.96 -4.24 -5.48
N MET A 68 0.94 -3.75 -4.76
CA MET A 68 0.51 -2.36 -4.76
C MET A 68 1.67 -1.42 -4.37
N VAL A 69 2.41 -1.72 -3.31
CA VAL A 69 3.58 -0.91 -2.91
C VAL A 69 4.63 -0.89 -4.01
N ILE A 70 5.02 -2.04 -4.56
CA ILE A 70 6.06 -2.14 -5.59
C ILE A 70 5.66 -1.33 -6.84
N ARG A 71 4.44 -1.54 -7.36
CA ARG A 71 3.96 -0.83 -8.55
C ARG A 71 3.85 0.67 -8.35
N ALA A 72 3.59 1.08 -7.11
CA ALA A 72 3.51 2.48 -6.80
C ALA A 72 4.89 3.17 -6.77
N LEU A 73 6.01 2.46 -6.58
CA LEU A 73 7.35 3.07 -6.44
C LEU A 73 7.82 3.83 -7.70
N PRO A 74 8.78 4.77 -7.58
CA PRO A 74 9.50 5.32 -8.73
C PRO A 74 10.17 4.21 -9.57
N GLN A 75 10.34 4.43 -10.87
CA GLN A 75 10.88 3.44 -11.81
C GLN A 75 12.24 2.86 -11.37
N ASP A 76 13.17 3.71 -10.92
CA ASP A 76 14.49 3.27 -10.45
C ASP A 76 14.40 2.39 -9.20
N TRP A 77 13.43 2.69 -8.32
CA TRP A 77 13.19 1.90 -7.11
C TRP A 77 12.55 0.56 -7.45
N GLN A 78 11.64 0.52 -8.44
CA GLN A 78 11.10 -0.74 -8.96
C GLN A 78 12.22 -1.62 -9.54
N MET A 79 13.12 -1.02 -10.33
CA MET A 79 14.28 -1.72 -10.88
C MET A 79 15.22 -2.23 -9.78
N PHE A 80 15.44 -1.43 -8.73
CA PHE A 80 16.19 -1.88 -7.55
C PHE A 80 15.54 -3.11 -6.89
N VAL A 81 14.22 -3.10 -6.69
CA VAL A 81 13.50 -4.24 -6.12
C VAL A 81 13.64 -5.48 -7.00
N ASP A 82 13.51 -5.35 -8.33
CA ASP A 82 13.69 -6.45 -9.29
C ASP A 82 15.12 -7.02 -9.22
N LEU A 83 16.14 -6.16 -9.27
CA LEU A 83 17.55 -6.57 -9.18
C LEU A 83 17.87 -7.28 -7.87
N LYS A 84 17.34 -6.78 -6.74
CA LYS A 84 17.63 -7.30 -5.40
C LYS A 84 16.87 -8.59 -5.08
N TYR A 85 15.56 -8.62 -5.33
CA TYR A 85 14.69 -9.70 -4.83
C TYR A 85 14.38 -10.76 -5.88
N ARG A 86 14.18 -10.36 -7.15
CA ARG A 86 13.90 -11.31 -8.25
C ARG A 86 15.18 -11.88 -8.82
N ARG A 87 16.10 -11.02 -9.28
CA ARG A 87 17.35 -11.43 -9.95
C ARG A 87 18.47 -11.78 -8.97
N LYS A 88 18.39 -11.28 -7.73
CA LYS A 88 19.38 -11.51 -6.66
C LYS A 88 20.80 -11.10 -7.06
N GLU A 89 20.90 -9.98 -7.75
CA GLU A 89 22.17 -9.44 -8.22
C GLU A 89 23.03 -8.91 -7.07
N ARG A 90 24.35 -8.89 -7.26
CA ARG A 90 25.28 -8.33 -6.27
C ARG A 90 25.13 -6.81 -6.19
N VAL A 91 25.43 -6.23 -5.02
CA VAL A 91 25.34 -4.78 -4.77
C VAL A 91 26.12 -3.98 -5.83
N ILE A 92 27.31 -4.44 -6.24
CA ILE A 92 28.12 -3.78 -7.28
C ILE A 92 27.33 -3.61 -8.59
N LYS A 93 26.68 -4.68 -9.06
CA LYS A 93 25.88 -4.64 -10.29
C LYS A 93 24.63 -3.77 -10.11
N GLN A 94 24.02 -3.77 -8.92
CA GLN A 94 22.90 -2.88 -8.61
C GLN A 94 23.32 -1.41 -8.71
N THR A 95 24.46 -1.04 -8.11
CA THR A 95 24.99 0.33 -8.15
C THR A 95 25.37 0.76 -9.56
N GLU A 96 25.94 -0.15 -10.36
CA GLU A 96 26.29 0.11 -11.76
C GLU A 96 25.05 0.35 -12.63
N MET A 97 24.04 -0.52 -12.53
CA MET A 97 22.83 -0.43 -13.36
C MET A 97 21.92 0.74 -13.01
N LEU A 98 21.90 1.16 -11.74
CA LEU A 98 21.06 2.25 -11.26
C LEU A 98 21.80 3.58 -11.15
N HIS A 99 23.10 3.59 -11.43
CA HIS A 99 23.96 4.78 -11.32
C HIS A 99 23.88 5.50 -9.95
N VAL A 100 23.77 4.73 -8.87
CA VAL A 100 23.68 5.26 -7.49
C VAL A 100 24.68 4.56 -6.57
N SER A 101 25.03 5.21 -5.47
CA SER A 101 25.92 4.63 -4.45
C SER A 101 25.26 3.49 -3.68
N SER A 102 26.08 2.63 -3.07
CA SER A 102 25.60 1.59 -2.15
C SER A 102 24.85 2.15 -0.94
N SER A 103 25.25 3.33 -0.45
CA SER A 103 24.54 4.04 0.62
C SER A 103 23.14 4.45 0.19
N GLN A 104 22.97 4.95 -1.04
CA GLN A 104 21.67 5.31 -1.59
C GLN A 104 20.75 4.08 -1.72
N LEU A 105 21.29 2.93 -2.14
CA LEU A 105 20.54 1.67 -2.16
C LEU A 105 20.09 1.24 -0.75
N GLY A 106 20.93 1.48 0.27
CA GLY A 106 20.57 1.23 1.67
C GLY A 106 19.39 2.10 2.13
N ILE A 107 19.37 3.37 1.75
CA ILE A 107 18.27 4.31 2.02
C ILE A 107 17.00 3.83 1.33
N TRP A 108 17.06 3.53 0.03
CA TRP A 108 15.91 3.01 -0.74
C TRP A 108 15.36 1.73 -0.13
N ASN A 109 16.22 0.77 0.20
CA ASN A 109 15.82 -0.49 0.82
C ASN A 109 15.05 -0.28 2.14
N SER A 110 15.51 0.66 2.97
CA SER A 110 14.90 0.95 4.26
C SER A 110 13.53 1.62 4.08
N ALA A 111 13.44 2.59 3.16
CA ALA A 111 12.19 3.26 2.82
C ALA A 111 11.16 2.29 2.20
N ILE A 112 11.58 1.42 1.28
CA ILE A 112 10.71 0.42 0.66
C ILE A 112 10.15 -0.54 1.70
N LYS A 113 10.98 -1.03 2.62
CA LYS A 113 10.51 -1.91 3.70
C LYS A 113 9.52 -1.23 4.63
N LEU A 114 9.75 0.05 4.95
CA LEU A 114 8.80 0.82 5.73
C LEU A 114 7.46 0.96 5.00
N ASN A 115 7.49 1.25 3.70
CA ASN A 115 6.27 1.35 2.88
C ASN A 115 5.51 0.01 2.82
N VAL A 116 6.23 -1.12 2.71
CA VAL A 116 5.63 -2.46 2.79
C VAL A 116 5.02 -2.70 4.17
N LEU A 117 5.73 -2.37 5.24
CA LEU A 117 5.23 -2.54 6.60
C LEU A 117 3.95 -1.74 6.84
N ASN A 118 3.93 -0.46 6.46
CA ASN A 118 2.76 0.40 6.56
C ASN A 118 1.58 -0.20 5.77
N ALA A 119 1.82 -0.67 4.55
CA ALA A 119 0.77 -1.29 3.74
C ALA A 119 0.22 -2.58 4.40
N LEU A 120 1.08 -3.43 4.97
CA LEU A 120 0.66 -4.65 5.69
C LEU A 120 -0.19 -4.36 6.94
N GLN A 121 -0.05 -3.14 7.48
CA GLN A 121 -0.84 -2.59 8.60
C GLN A 121 -2.04 -1.75 8.13
N TYR A 122 -2.30 -1.70 6.82
CA TYR A 122 -3.37 -0.90 6.19
C TYR A 122 -3.21 0.61 6.39
N HIS A 123 -1.99 1.09 6.58
CA HIS A 123 -1.68 2.50 6.77
C HIS A 123 -1.27 3.16 5.45
N LEU A 124 -2.05 4.16 5.05
CA LEU A 124 -1.65 5.16 4.06
C LEU A 124 -1.08 6.36 4.79
N THR A 125 0.03 6.89 4.28
CA THR A 125 0.76 8.02 4.86
C THR A 125 0.64 9.27 3.98
N VAL A 126 1.20 10.39 4.42
CA VAL A 126 1.18 11.66 3.65
C VAL A 126 1.86 11.53 2.28
N ASN A 127 2.80 10.59 2.15
CA ASN A 127 3.50 10.31 0.89
C ASN A 127 2.62 9.54 -0.11
N ASP A 128 1.50 8.99 0.35
CA ASP A 128 0.60 8.16 -0.46
C ASP A 128 -0.60 8.95 -1.00
N VAL A 129 -0.80 10.18 -0.51
CA VAL A 129 -1.95 11.04 -0.82
C VAL A 129 -2.13 11.28 -2.32
N PHE A 130 -1.05 11.30 -3.11
CA PHE A 130 -1.12 11.49 -4.55
C PHE A 130 -1.11 10.17 -5.34
N LEU A 131 -0.93 9.03 -4.67
CA LEU A 131 -0.88 7.71 -5.30
C LEU A 131 -2.29 7.13 -5.43
N ARG A 132 -3.13 7.74 -6.28
CA ARG A 132 -4.56 7.37 -6.42
C ARG A 132 -4.81 5.87 -6.56
N THR A 133 -4.06 5.18 -7.43
CA THR A 133 -4.17 3.72 -7.61
C THR A 133 -3.83 2.95 -6.33
N LYS A 134 -2.88 3.43 -5.53
CA LYS A 134 -2.57 2.84 -4.22
C LYS A 134 -3.73 3.01 -3.24
N VAL A 135 -4.40 4.17 -3.23
CA VAL A 135 -5.59 4.43 -2.41
C VAL A 135 -6.73 3.47 -2.79
N ILE A 136 -7.01 3.32 -4.09
CA ILE A 136 -8.04 2.40 -4.60
C ILE A 136 -7.76 0.95 -4.18
N ASN A 137 -6.54 0.47 -4.42
CA ASN A 137 -6.16 -0.90 -4.04
C ASN A 137 -6.25 -1.14 -2.53
N MET A 138 -5.95 -0.13 -1.71
CA MET A 138 -6.13 -0.21 -0.25
C MET A 138 -7.61 -0.35 0.14
N LEU A 139 -8.50 0.42 -0.51
CA LEU A 139 -9.95 0.33 -0.29
C LEU A 139 -10.50 -1.03 -0.68
N GLU A 140 -10.08 -1.59 -1.82
CA GLU A 140 -10.50 -2.94 -2.25
C GLU A 140 -10.07 -4.02 -1.25
N VAL A 141 -8.84 -3.92 -0.74
CA VAL A 141 -8.33 -4.84 0.28
C VAL A 141 -9.13 -4.71 1.58
N LEU A 142 -9.39 -3.49 2.05
CA LEU A 142 -10.18 -3.25 3.26
C LEU A 142 -11.62 -3.77 3.10
N ALA A 143 -12.29 -3.46 1.97
CA ALA A 143 -13.62 -3.97 1.67
C ALA A 143 -13.67 -5.50 1.67
N THR A 144 -12.66 -6.15 1.09
CA THR A 144 -12.55 -7.62 1.07
C THR A 144 -12.46 -8.19 2.49
N VAL A 145 -11.63 -7.59 3.36
CA VAL A 145 -11.48 -8.05 4.75
C VAL A 145 -12.76 -7.79 5.55
N ILE A 146 -13.41 -6.65 5.33
CA ILE A 146 -14.66 -6.29 6.02
C ILE A 146 -15.77 -7.26 5.66
N ALA A 147 -16.01 -7.48 4.36
CA ALA A 147 -17.03 -8.40 3.88
C ALA A 147 -16.79 -9.84 4.38
N ALA A 148 -15.53 -10.30 4.38
CA ALA A 148 -15.21 -11.63 4.90
C ALA A 148 -15.40 -11.74 6.42
N LYS A 149 -15.19 -10.66 7.18
CA LYS A 149 -15.55 -10.63 8.61
C LYS A 149 -17.05 -10.83 8.77
N GLU A 150 -17.85 -10.04 8.06
CA GLU A 150 -19.32 -10.11 8.14
C GLU A 150 -19.86 -11.49 7.73
N GLU A 151 -19.24 -12.14 6.75
CA GLU A 151 -19.60 -13.49 6.28
C GLU A 151 -19.16 -14.60 7.26
N LEU A 152 -17.91 -14.57 7.73
CA LEU A 152 -17.27 -15.72 8.39
C LEU A 152 -17.15 -15.59 9.91
N ASP A 153 -17.28 -14.38 10.46
CA ASP A 153 -17.15 -14.10 11.89
C ASP A 153 -18.10 -12.98 12.35
N PRO A 154 -19.43 -13.14 12.19
CA PRO A 154 -20.40 -12.12 12.55
C PRO A 154 -20.30 -11.73 14.04
N ASP A 155 -20.09 -12.73 14.91
CA ASP A 155 -20.11 -12.59 16.36
C ASP A 155 -18.74 -12.30 17.01
N PHE A 156 -17.71 -11.97 16.22
CA PHE A 156 -16.35 -11.64 16.70
C PHE A 156 -15.67 -12.77 17.51
N GLU A 157 -15.86 -14.02 17.11
CA GLU A 157 -15.22 -15.17 17.75
C GLU A 157 -13.77 -15.40 17.30
N ILE A 158 -13.37 -14.82 16.16
CA ILE A 158 -12.07 -15.04 15.51
C ILE A 158 -11.26 -13.75 15.45
N VAL A 159 -11.90 -12.67 15.01
CA VAL A 159 -11.31 -11.36 14.76
C VAL A 159 -11.58 -10.45 15.94
N ASP A 160 -10.53 -9.75 16.39
CA ASP A 160 -10.64 -8.74 17.44
C ASP A 160 -11.54 -7.56 16.99
N GLU A 161 -12.54 -7.22 17.80
CA GLU A 161 -13.54 -6.20 17.50
C GLU A 161 -12.92 -4.80 17.35
N PHE A 162 -11.97 -4.45 18.22
CA PHE A 162 -11.30 -3.16 18.17
C PHE A 162 -10.47 -3.01 16.88
N TRP A 163 -9.73 -4.05 16.52
CA TRP A 163 -8.98 -4.10 15.27
C TRP A 163 -9.90 -3.97 14.05
N PHE A 164 -11.04 -4.68 14.04
CA PHE A 164 -12.01 -4.60 12.96
C PHE A 164 -12.59 -3.20 12.81
N HIS A 165 -13.01 -2.56 13.91
CA HIS A 165 -13.49 -1.17 13.87
C HIS A 165 -12.44 -0.19 13.35
N SER A 166 -11.16 -0.44 13.65
CA SER A 166 -10.07 0.35 13.07
C SER A 166 -9.99 0.20 11.55
N LEU A 167 -10.24 -1.00 11.00
CA LEU A 167 -10.27 -1.21 9.55
C LEU A 167 -11.44 -0.49 8.87
N VAL A 168 -12.63 -0.54 9.48
CA VAL A 168 -13.82 0.20 9.00
C VAL A 168 -13.53 1.70 8.99
N GLN A 169 -12.95 2.22 10.07
CA GLN A 169 -12.56 3.62 10.14
C GLN A 169 -11.56 3.99 9.03
N TYR A 170 -10.54 3.16 8.77
CA TYR A 170 -9.60 3.38 7.68
C TYR A 170 -10.29 3.37 6.32
N TYR A 171 -11.25 2.47 6.10
CA TYR A 171 -12.03 2.42 4.87
C TYR A 171 -12.79 3.74 4.64
N ASP A 172 -13.50 4.24 5.66
CA ASP A 172 -14.24 5.50 5.56
C ASP A 172 -13.32 6.70 5.32
N GLN A 173 -12.17 6.73 6.01
CA GLN A 173 -11.18 7.79 5.84
C GLN A 173 -10.58 7.79 4.43
N TYR A 174 -10.14 6.63 3.94
CA TYR A 174 -9.54 6.51 2.60
C TYR A 174 -10.57 6.73 1.49
N SER A 175 -11.85 6.43 1.73
CA SER A 175 -12.94 6.75 0.80
C SER A 175 -13.07 8.27 0.64
N LYS A 176 -13.08 9.02 1.75
CA LYS A 176 -13.09 10.49 1.72
C LYS A 176 -11.82 11.08 1.08
N LEU A 177 -10.67 10.46 1.29
CA LEU A 177 -9.43 10.84 0.61
C LEU A 177 -9.59 10.68 -0.91
N LEU A 178 -10.08 9.53 -1.37
CA LEU A 178 -10.28 9.26 -2.80
C LEU A 178 -11.30 10.22 -3.42
N GLU A 179 -12.43 10.47 -2.74
CA GLU A 179 -13.42 11.47 -3.17
C GLU A 179 -12.79 12.85 -3.36
N LYS A 180 -11.93 13.28 -2.42
CA LYS A 180 -11.23 14.57 -2.52
C LYS A 180 -10.25 14.64 -3.67
N ILE A 181 -9.52 13.55 -3.92
CA ILE A 181 -8.62 13.43 -5.06
C ILE A 181 -9.42 13.51 -6.37
N ASP A 182 -10.52 12.75 -6.46
CA ASP A 182 -11.34 12.67 -7.67
C ASP A 182 -12.06 13.99 -7.97
N ASP A 183 -12.48 14.72 -6.92
CA ASP A 183 -13.03 16.08 -7.05
C ASP A 183 -12.00 17.05 -7.64
N CYS A 184 -10.74 17.02 -7.15
CA CYS A 184 -9.68 17.86 -7.72
C CYS A 184 -9.35 17.50 -9.17
N ILE A 185 -9.39 16.21 -9.53
CA ILE A 185 -9.12 15.76 -10.90
C ILE A 185 -10.25 16.18 -11.85
N SER A 186 -11.50 16.08 -11.39
CA SER A 186 -12.70 16.34 -12.20
C SER A 186 -13.00 17.83 -12.35
N HIS A 187 -12.74 18.63 -11.31
CA HIS A 187 -13.08 20.05 -11.26
C HIS A 187 -11.79 20.90 -11.17
N GLN A 188 -11.06 21.03 -12.27
CA GLN A 188 -9.81 21.81 -12.32
C GLN A 188 -10.02 23.33 -12.42
N ASP A 189 -11.03 23.85 -11.70
CA ASP A 189 -11.48 25.24 -11.78
C ASP A 189 -10.59 26.20 -10.98
N CYS A 190 -9.76 25.66 -10.08
CA CYS A 190 -8.82 26.44 -9.28
C CYS A 190 -7.38 25.90 -9.38
N ARG A 191 -6.41 26.79 -9.14
CA ARG A 191 -4.97 26.45 -9.21
C ARG A 191 -4.55 25.32 -8.28
N MET A 192 -5.26 25.12 -7.16
CA MET A 192 -5.00 24.01 -6.27
C MET A 192 -5.38 22.67 -6.91
N ASN A 193 -6.57 22.58 -7.50
CA ASN A 193 -7.05 21.37 -8.15
C ASN A 193 -6.16 20.98 -9.34
N ILE A 194 -5.73 21.96 -10.14
CA ILE A 194 -4.73 21.75 -11.21
C ILE A 194 -3.42 21.16 -10.64
N ALA A 195 -2.91 21.71 -9.53
CA ALA A 195 -1.68 21.22 -8.93
C ALA A 195 -1.82 19.79 -8.38
N VAL A 196 -2.95 19.48 -7.74
CA VAL A 196 -3.25 18.12 -7.24
C VAL A 196 -3.38 17.13 -8.40
N ALA A 197 -4.11 17.48 -9.47
CA ALA A 197 -4.26 16.63 -10.63
C ALA A 197 -2.90 16.31 -11.28
N ALA A 198 -2.03 17.31 -11.44
CA ALA A 198 -0.67 17.12 -11.96
C ALA A 198 0.20 16.22 -11.06
N MET A 199 0.09 16.37 -9.74
CA MET A 199 0.77 15.49 -8.77
C MET A 199 0.25 14.05 -8.85
N VAL A 200 -1.05 13.83 -9.06
CA VAL A 200 -1.61 12.47 -9.18
C VAL A 200 -1.17 11.80 -10.48
N GLU A 201 -1.12 12.56 -11.57
CA GLU A 201 -0.65 12.06 -12.86
C GLU A 201 0.84 11.70 -12.84
N ASN A 202 1.66 12.50 -12.14
CA ASN A 202 3.11 12.36 -12.12
C ASN A 202 3.68 12.53 -10.69
N PRO A 203 3.43 11.58 -9.76
CA PRO A 203 3.69 11.74 -8.32
C PRO A 203 5.17 11.83 -7.93
N TYR A 204 6.08 11.50 -8.84
CA TYR A 204 7.53 11.52 -8.61
C TYR A 204 8.25 12.61 -9.39
N GLU A 205 7.51 13.37 -10.20
CA GLU A 205 8.07 14.51 -10.91
C GLU A 205 8.31 15.67 -9.94
N SER A 206 9.35 16.46 -10.19
CA SER A 206 9.66 17.58 -9.29
C SER A 206 8.57 18.66 -9.35
N ASN A 207 8.31 19.32 -8.21
CA ASN A 207 7.37 20.44 -8.15
C ASN A 207 7.71 21.56 -9.15
N ILE A 208 8.99 21.75 -9.50
CA ILE A 208 9.40 22.77 -10.48
C ILE A 208 8.90 22.38 -11.87
N VAL A 209 9.10 21.13 -12.28
CA VAL A 209 8.69 20.62 -13.59
C VAL A 209 7.16 20.59 -13.70
N LEU A 210 6.46 20.15 -12.65
CA LEU A 210 4.99 20.16 -12.65
C LEU A 210 4.41 21.57 -12.67
N ALA A 211 5.01 22.49 -11.91
CA ALA A 211 4.57 23.88 -11.90
C ALA A 211 4.69 24.52 -13.30
N ASP A 212 5.79 24.27 -14.01
CA ASP A 212 6.00 24.73 -15.38
C ASP A 212 4.94 24.16 -16.34
N LYS A 213 4.69 22.84 -16.30
CA LYS A 213 3.63 22.19 -17.09
C LYS A 213 2.25 22.79 -16.85
N CYS A 214 1.98 23.24 -15.63
CA CYS A 214 0.70 23.85 -15.26
C CYS A 214 0.64 25.37 -15.46
N GLY A 215 1.72 26.03 -15.87
CA GLY A 215 1.79 27.50 -15.95
C GLY A 215 1.65 28.20 -14.59
N ILE A 216 2.08 27.54 -13.51
CA ILE A 216 2.02 28.04 -12.13
C ILE A 216 3.44 28.35 -11.66
N HIS A 217 3.62 29.43 -10.89
CA HIS A 217 4.91 29.67 -10.25
C HIS A 217 5.25 28.55 -9.25
N SER A 218 6.47 28.01 -9.27
CA SER A 218 6.88 26.85 -8.48
C SER A 218 6.61 26.98 -6.97
N ALA A 219 6.83 28.16 -6.39
CA ALA A 219 6.53 28.41 -4.98
C ALA A 219 5.02 28.36 -4.67
N SER A 220 4.18 28.82 -5.61
CA SER A 220 2.72 28.74 -5.47
C SER A 220 2.24 27.30 -5.61
N PHE A 221 2.77 26.56 -6.58
CA PHE A 221 2.50 25.14 -6.75
C PHE A 221 2.80 24.35 -5.47
N GLY A 222 4.02 24.50 -4.93
CA GLY A 222 4.41 23.84 -3.68
C GLY A 222 3.59 24.29 -2.47
N ARG A 223 2.98 25.49 -2.49
CA ARG A 223 2.02 25.90 -1.46
C ARG A 223 0.69 25.15 -1.63
N TYR A 224 0.15 25.08 -2.84
CA TYR A 224 -1.12 24.39 -3.11
C TYR A 224 -1.05 22.89 -2.77
N VAL A 225 0.03 22.23 -3.16
CA VAL A 225 0.26 20.81 -2.83
C VAL A 225 0.28 20.60 -1.31
N ARG A 226 0.99 21.45 -0.57
CA ARG A 226 1.04 21.38 0.90
C ARG A 226 -0.31 21.65 1.55
N THR A 227 -1.04 22.67 1.07
CA THR A 227 -2.39 22.97 1.56
C THR A 227 -3.32 21.77 1.39
N PHE A 228 -3.31 21.12 0.23
CA PHE A 228 -4.08 19.90 0.03
C PHE A 228 -3.65 18.76 0.98
N GLN A 229 -2.34 18.54 1.16
CA GLN A 229 -1.83 17.55 2.11
C GLN A 229 -2.29 17.83 3.55
N GLU A 230 -2.35 19.10 3.96
CA GLU A 230 -2.86 19.52 5.27
C GLU A 230 -4.36 19.24 5.41
N GLU A 231 -5.17 19.53 4.38
CA GLU A 231 -6.61 19.28 4.37
C GLU A 231 -6.96 17.79 4.49
N VAL A 232 -6.20 16.94 3.80
CA VAL A 232 -6.45 15.49 3.76
C VAL A 232 -5.68 14.71 4.84
N LYS A 233 -4.84 15.37 5.64
CA LYS A 233 -4.02 14.74 6.69
C LYS A 233 -4.85 13.93 7.70
N ARG A 234 -6.08 14.34 7.95
CA ARG A 234 -7.01 13.64 8.87
C ARG A 234 -7.57 12.33 8.34
N TYR A 235 -7.36 12.04 7.05
CA TYR A 235 -7.82 10.84 6.37
C TYR A 235 -6.73 9.78 6.22
N ILE A 236 -5.54 10.04 6.75
CA ILE A 236 -4.37 9.15 6.67
C ILE A 236 -3.84 8.88 8.08
N PHE A 237 -2.97 7.88 8.19
CA PHE A 237 -2.32 7.48 9.43
C PHE A 237 -1.18 8.43 9.83
#